data_AF-A0A9D9E2C1-F1
#
_entry.id   AF-A0A9D9E2C1-F1
#
_cell.length_a   1.000
_cell.length_b   1.000
_cell.length_c   1.000
_cell.angle_alpha   90.00
_cell.angle_beta   90.00
_cell.angle_gamma   90.00
#
_symmetry.space_group_name_H-M   'P 1'
#
loop_
_entity.id
_entity.type
_entity.pdbx_description
1 polymer ?
#
loop_
_entity_poly.entity_id
_entity_poly.type
_entity_poly.pdbx_seq_one_letter_code
_entity_poly.pdbx_strand_id
1 'polypeptide(L)'
;MKHLSSFLLVVIFAFSANVVNAQMSAINESKERIAELLKIDLSAKCGIESIDNFAAAVKSVADKTSETSNILVSLTDRINNKTDIPTVDELKGVENHIKELSKSVTEAGNLAVEAAKGLKELKNPMKIKGAMKSLNDTKKALEIIVKEMEFQVKTIAEMFTSIS
;
A
#
# COMPACT_ATOMS: atom_id res chain seq x y z
N MET A 1 -41.75 28.45 -4.94
CA MET A 1 -40.75 27.55 -5.60
C MET A 1 -39.29 28.03 -5.51
N LYS A 2 -38.92 29.03 -4.69
CA LYS A 2 -37.51 29.47 -4.53
C LYS A 2 -36.74 28.80 -3.37
N HIS A 3 -37.42 28.14 -2.44
CA HIS A 3 -36.77 27.53 -1.26
C HIS A 3 -36.34 26.06 -1.44
N LEU A 4 -36.93 25.31 -2.38
CA LEU A 4 -36.51 23.94 -2.67
C LEU A 4 -35.16 23.87 -3.43
N SER A 5 -34.88 24.85 -4.28
CA SER A 5 -33.62 24.90 -5.05
C SER A 5 -32.41 25.22 -4.18
N SER A 6 -32.56 26.03 -3.13
CA SER A 6 -31.46 26.38 -2.22
C SER A 6 -31.12 25.26 -1.25
N PHE A 7 -32.11 24.49 -0.79
CA PHE A 7 -31.89 23.35 0.12
C PHE A 7 -31.20 22.17 -0.58
N LEU A 8 -31.56 21.88 -1.85
CA LEU A 8 -30.92 20.83 -2.63
C LEU A 8 -29.44 21.17 -2.95
N LEU A 9 -29.13 22.45 -3.18
CA LEU A 9 -27.77 22.91 -3.48
C LEU A 9 -26.84 22.83 -2.25
N VAL A 10 -27.35 23.13 -1.05
CA VAL A 10 -26.61 23.04 0.22
C VAL A 10 -26.31 21.59 0.60
N VAL A 11 -27.24 20.66 0.36
CA VAL A 11 -27.02 19.23 0.63
C VAL A 11 -25.95 18.64 -0.29
N ILE A 12 -25.97 18.95 -1.60
CA ILE A 12 -24.94 18.46 -2.53
C ILE A 12 -23.54 18.99 -2.16
N PHE A 13 -23.43 20.27 -1.76
CA PHE A 13 -22.15 20.83 -1.32
C PHE A 13 -21.62 20.19 -0.03
N ALA A 14 -22.49 19.95 0.96
CA ALA A 14 -22.11 19.32 2.22
C ALA A 14 -21.65 17.86 2.05
N PHE A 15 -22.25 17.11 1.11
CA PHE A 15 -21.78 15.77 0.77
C PHE A 15 -20.42 15.80 0.05
N SER A 16 -20.23 16.71 -0.90
CA SER A 16 -18.96 16.84 -1.62
C SER A 16 -17.78 17.25 -0.72
N ALA A 17 -18.01 18.17 0.24
CA ALA A 17 -16.96 18.62 1.17
C ALA A 17 -16.50 17.51 2.13
N ASN A 18 -17.42 16.67 2.60
CA ASN A 18 -17.09 15.54 3.48
C ASN A 18 -16.31 14.44 2.74
N VAL A 19 -16.64 14.18 1.47
CA VAL A 19 -15.94 13.18 0.64
C VAL A 19 -14.51 13.64 0.32
N VAL A 20 -14.32 14.92 -0.06
CA VAL A 20 -12.98 15.47 -0.32
C VAL A 20 -12.10 15.45 0.93
N ASN A 21 -12.66 15.78 2.10
CA ASN A 21 -11.89 15.79 3.35
C ASN A 21 -11.48 14.37 3.80
N ALA A 22 -12.35 13.38 3.64
CA ALA A 22 -12.05 11.98 3.97
C ALA A 22 -10.99 11.39 3.01
N GLN A 23 -11.09 11.69 1.71
CA GLN A 23 -10.11 11.24 0.71
C GLN A 23 -8.73 11.87 0.94
N MET A 24 -8.67 13.16 1.31
CA MET A 24 -7.42 13.84 1.65
C MET A 24 -6.76 13.24 2.90
N SER A 25 -7.54 12.90 3.93
CA SER A 25 -7.03 12.21 5.12
C SER A 25 -6.40 10.87 4.77
N ALA A 26 -7.10 10.05 3.98
CA ALA A 26 -6.63 8.72 3.58
C ALA A 26 -5.33 8.78 2.75
N ILE A 27 -5.18 9.78 1.88
CA ILE A 27 -3.93 10.01 1.14
C ILE A 27 -2.78 10.41 2.07
N ASN A 28 -3.02 11.26 3.07
CA ASN A 28 -1.96 11.63 4.02
C ASN A 28 -1.51 10.42 4.84
N GLU A 29 -2.44 9.59 5.29
CA GLU A 29 -2.10 8.33 5.98
C GLU A 29 -1.32 7.37 5.07
N SER A 30 -1.65 7.29 3.78
CA SER A 30 -0.88 6.52 2.78
C SER A 30 0.57 7.05 2.68
N LYS A 31 0.75 8.36 2.56
CA LYS A 31 2.08 8.99 2.52
C LYS A 31 2.89 8.67 3.79
N GLU A 32 2.26 8.70 4.96
CA GLU A 32 2.90 8.32 6.22
C GLU A 32 3.33 6.85 6.23
N ARG A 33 2.45 5.93 5.83
CA ARG A 33 2.76 4.50 5.71
C ARG A 33 3.91 4.24 4.74
N ILE A 34 3.90 4.88 3.57
CA ILE A 34 5.01 4.77 2.60
C ILE A 34 6.31 5.34 3.17
N ALA A 35 6.26 6.49 3.86
CA ALA A 35 7.44 7.06 4.50
C ALA A 35 8.00 6.17 5.61
N GLU A 36 7.15 5.48 6.38
CA GLU A 36 7.57 4.48 7.35
C GLU A 36 8.17 3.24 6.68
N LEU A 37 7.56 2.75 5.60
CA LEU A 37 8.05 1.60 4.84
C LEU A 37 9.47 1.85 4.30
N LEU A 38 9.71 3.04 3.73
CA LEU A 38 11.01 3.43 3.17
C LEU A 38 12.11 3.58 4.24
N LYS A 39 11.77 3.73 5.52
CA LYS A 39 12.75 3.75 6.62
C LYS A 39 13.21 2.36 7.04
N ILE A 40 12.52 1.31 6.61
CA ILE A 40 12.87 -0.08 6.95
C ILE A 40 13.93 -0.57 5.97
N ASP A 41 15.14 -0.81 6.46
CA ASP A 41 16.21 -1.40 5.65
C ASP A 41 16.02 -2.91 5.49
N LEU A 42 15.49 -3.31 4.34
CA LEU A 42 15.33 -4.71 3.94
C LEU A 42 16.50 -5.23 3.07
N SER A 43 17.51 -4.39 2.80
CA SER A 43 18.65 -4.76 1.95
C SER A 43 19.78 -5.43 2.73
N ALA A 44 19.82 -5.22 4.05
CA ALA A 44 20.80 -5.82 4.94
C ALA A 44 20.61 -7.33 5.05
N LYS A 45 21.59 -8.10 4.57
CA LYS A 45 21.62 -9.56 4.72
C LYS A 45 22.07 -9.96 6.12
N CYS A 46 21.38 -10.90 6.73
CA CYS A 46 21.77 -11.51 8.01
C CYS A 46 22.59 -12.80 7.84
N GLY A 47 22.69 -13.32 6.60
CA GLY A 47 23.51 -14.48 6.26
C GLY A 47 22.81 -15.82 6.51
N ILE A 48 21.48 -15.80 6.61
CA ILE A 48 20.61 -16.98 6.73
C ILE A 48 19.68 -16.96 5.53
N GLU A 49 19.91 -17.86 4.59
CA GLU A 49 19.31 -17.82 3.25
C GLU A 49 17.78 -17.69 3.28
N SER A 50 17.07 -18.46 4.11
CA SER A 50 15.60 -18.37 4.17
C SER A 50 15.10 -17.02 4.69
N ILE A 51 15.83 -16.37 5.60
CA ILE A 51 15.50 -15.04 6.12
C ILE A 51 15.86 -13.97 5.09
N ASP A 52 17.02 -14.09 4.45
CA ASP A 52 17.48 -13.16 3.41
C ASP A 52 16.56 -13.20 2.18
N ASN A 53 16.08 -14.39 1.78
CA ASN A 53 15.10 -14.56 0.69
C ASN A 53 13.74 -13.95 1.05
N PHE A 54 13.28 -14.14 2.29
CA PHE A 54 12.04 -13.50 2.75
C PHE A 54 12.17 -11.96 2.75
N ALA A 55 13.28 -11.42 3.27
CA ALA A 55 13.55 -9.98 3.24
C ALA A 55 13.60 -9.42 1.81
N ALA A 56 14.26 -10.13 0.88
CA ALA A 56 14.33 -9.73 -0.52
C ALA A 56 12.95 -9.74 -1.21
N ALA A 57 12.13 -10.76 -0.95
CA ALA A 57 10.77 -10.84 -1.48
C ALA A 57 9.91 -9.68 -0.96
N VAL A 58 9.93 -9.42 0.36
CA VAL A 58 9.19 -8.30 0.96
C VAL A 58 9.72 -6.96 0.45
N LYS A 59 11.03 -6.81 0.22
CA LYS A 59 11.58 -5.60 -0.41
C LYS A 59 11.01 -5.39 -1.81
N SER A 60 10.98 -6.42 -2.65
CA SER A 60 10.41 -6.31 -3.99
C SER A 60 8.94 -5.91 -3.95
N VAL A 61 8.19 -6.40 -2.96
CA VAL A 61 6.79 -6.01 -2.75
C VAL A 61 6.71 -4.56 -2.27
N ALA A 62 7.54 -4.16 -1.30
CA ALA A 62 7.59 -2.79 -0.77
C ALA A 62 7.83 -1.75 -1.87
N ASP A 63 8.78 -2.03 -2.77
CA ASP A 63 9.11 -1.16 -3.90
C ASP A 63 7.87 -0.97 -4.81
N LYS A 64 7.19 -2.06 -5.18
CA LYS A 64 5.96 -2.03 -6.00
C LYS A 64 4.77 -1.38 -5.28
N THR A 65 4.62 -1.61 -3.97
CA THR A 65 3.59 -0.95 -3.15
C THR A 65 3.78 0.56 -3.18
N SER A 66 5.00 1.04 -2.98
CA SER A 66 5.33 2.47 -3.04
C SER A 66 5.04 3.08 -4.41
N GLU A 67 5.44 2.40 -5.49
CA GLU A 67 5.14 2.81 -6.86
C GLU A 67 3.63 2.91 -7.11
N THR A 68 2.87 1.89 -6.72
CA THR A 68 1.41 1.85 -6.86
C THR A 68 0.73 2.98 -6.09
N SER A 69 1.18 3.28 -4.86
CA SER A 69 0.64 4.39 -4.07
C SER A 69 0.90 5.75 -4.73
N ASN A 70 2.09 5.96 -5.29
CA ASN A 70 2.39 7.19 -6.04
C ASN A 70 1.50 7.35 -7.27
N ILE A 71 1.23 6.26 -8.00
CA ILE A 71 0.29 6.27 -9.14
C ILE A 71 -1.11 6.67 -8.67
N LEU A 72 -1.62 6.06 -7.61
CA LEU A 72 -2.97 6.35 -7.09
C LEU A 72 -3.10 7.79 -6.56
N VAL A 73 -2.08 8.32 -5.89
CA VAL A 73 -2.06 9.73 -5.46
C VAL A 73 -2.14 10.66 -6.68
N SER A 74 -1.31 10.41 -7.70
CA SER A 74 -1.33 11.19 -8.95
C SER A 74 -2.70 11.13 -9.66
N LEU A 75 -3.31 9.94 -9.74
CA LEU A 75 -4.65 9.77 -10.32
C LEU A 75 -5.72 10.51 -9.52
N THR A 76 -5.61 10.50 -8.19
CA THR A 76 -6.56 11.21 -7.32
C THR A 76 -6.47 12.72 -7.54
N ASP A 77 -5.25 13.26 -7.64
CA ASP A 77 -5.03 14.68 -7.93
C ASP A 77 -5.58 15.06 -9.31
N ARG A 78 -5.41 14.21 -10.32
CA ARG A 78 -5.98 14.41 -11.67
C ARG A 78 -7.51 14.46 -11.64
N ILE A 79 -8.16 13.53 -10.94
CA ILE A 79 -9.62 13.50 -10.77
C ILE A 79 -10.10 14.75 -10.04
N ASN A 80 -9.48 15.10 -8.91
CA ASN A 80 -9.89 16.23 -8.08
C ASN A 80 -9.70 17.59 -8.77
N ASN A 81 -8.62 17.75 -9.54
CA ASN A 81 -8.34 18.99 -10.25
C ASN A 81 -9.00 19.07 -11.64
N LYS A 82 -9.64 17.99 -12.11
CA LYS A 82 -10.28 17.89 -13.45
C LYS A 82 -9.35 18.26 -14.60
N THR A 83 -8.05 18.07 -14.43
CA THR A 83 -7.03 18.46 -15.42
C THR A 83 -6.86 17.43 -16.51
N ASP A 84 -7.02 16.14 -16.19
CA ASP A 84 -6.98 15.01 -17.11
C ASP A 84 -7.62 13.78 -16.45
N ILE A 85 -8.93 13.59 -16.63
CA ILE A 85 -9.67 12.50 -15.97
C ILE A 85 -9.18 11.16 -16.53
N PRO A 86 -8.71 10.24 -15.67
CA PRO A 86 -8.19 8.95 -16.13
C PRO A 86 -9.26 8.13 -16.83
N THR A 87 -8.82 7.37 -17.83
CA THR A 87 -9.72 6.47 -18.58
C THR A 87 -10.02 5.19 -17.79
N VAL A 88 -11.12 4.52 -18.14
CA VAL A 88 -11.45 3.20 -17.57
C VAL A 88 -10.34 2.19 -17.82
N ASP A 89 -9.68 2.22 -18.98
CA ASP A 89 -8.60 1.28 -19.29
C ASP A 89 -7.32 1.58 -18.51
N GLU A 90 -7.04 2.86 -18.23
CA GLU A 90 -5.96 3.25 -17.32
C GLU A 90 -6.21 2.72 -15.90
N LEU A 91 -7.43 2.90 -15.36
CA LEU A 91 -7.79 2.36 -14.05
C LEU A 91 -7.74 0.83 -14.00
N LYS A 92 -8.15 0.12 -15.06
CA LYS A 92 -7.99 -1.34 -15.16
C LYS A 92 -6.53 -1.77 -15.17
N GLY A 93 -5.65 -1.00 -15.79
CA GLY A 93 -4.21 -1.22 -15.73
C GLY A 93 -3.69 -1.22 -14.29
N VAL A 94 -4.08 -0.21 -13.51
CA VAL A 94 -3.73 -0.11 -12.08
C VAL A 94 -4.36 -1.23 -11.26
N GLU A 95 -5.62 -1.56 -11.50
CA GLU A 95 -6.31 -2.67 -10.82
C GLU A 95 -5.59 -4.01 -11.06
N ASN A 96 -5.16 -4.28 -12.30
CA ASN A 96 -4.40 -5.48 -12.63
C ASN A 96 -3.04 -5.51 -11.92
N HIS A 97 -2.35 -4.36 -11.85
CA HIS A 97 -1.10 -4.25 -11.11
C HIS A 97 -1.31 -4.54 -9.60
N ILE A 98 -2.38 -4.05 -8.99
CA ILE A 98 -2.75 -4.35 -7.59
C ILE A 98 -3.04 -5.85 -7.40
N LYS A 99 -3.71 -6.51 -8.38
CA LYS A 99 -3.93 -7.97 -8.35
C LYS A 99 -2.62 -8.76 -8.39
N GLU A 100 -1.66 -8.33 -9.20
CA GLU A 100 -0.32 -8.94 -9.24
C GLU A 100 0.44 -8.71 -7.94
N LEU A 101 0.37 -7.49 -7.38
CA LEU A 101 0.98 -7.17 -6.09
C LEU A 101 0.43 -8.07 -4.97
N SER A 102 -0.87 -8.35 -4.97
CA SER A 102 -1.51 -9.27 -4.01
C SER A 102 -0.96 -10.70 -4.08
N LYS A 103 -0.68 -11.19 -5.30
CA LYS A 103 -0.01 -12.47 -5.49
C LYS A 103 1.40 -12.44 -4.91
N SER A 104 2.17 -11.39 -5.20
CA SER A 104 3.53 -11.24 -4.65
C SER A 104 3.56 -11.14 -3.12
N VAL A 105 2.57 -10.50 -2.48
CA VAL A 105 2.42 -10.51 -1.01
C VAL A 105 2.17 -11.92 -0.48
N THR A 106 1.31 -12.69 -1.15
CA THR A 106 1.02 -14.07 -0.76
C THR A 106 2.27 -14.95 -0.88
N GLU A 107 3.03 -14.81 -1.97
CA GLU A 107 4.30 -15.51 -2.18
C GLU A 107 5.34 -15.13 -1.11
N ALA A 108 5.48 -13.85 -0.80
CA ALA A 108 6.37 -13.39 0.28
C ALA A 108 5.92 -13.93 1.65
N GLY A 109 4.61 -13.96 1.93
CA GLY A 109 4.04 -14.53 3.14
C GLY A 109 4.36 -16.03 3.32
N ASN A 110 4.41 -16.79 2.24
CA ASN A 110 4.79 -18.21 2.28
C ASN A 110 6.26 -18.40 2.72
N LEU A 111 7.17 -17.49 2.31
CA LEU A 111 8.57 -17.51 2.72
C LEU A 111 8.76 -17.21 4.21
N ALA A 112 7.81 -16.54 4.87
CA ALA A 112 7.88 -16.26 6.30
C ALA A 112 7.95 -17.54 7.16
N VAL A 113 7.32 -18.63 6.71
CA VAL A 113 7.36 -19.93 7.40
C VAL A 113 8.76 -20.53 7.35
N GLU A 114 9.42 -20.45 6.20
CA GLU A 114 10.79 -20.94 6.01
C GLU A 114 11.82 -20.09 6.76
N ALA A 115 11.63 -18.77 6.77
CA ALA A 115 12.43 -17.84 7.55
C ALA A 115 12.33 -18.13 9.06
N ALA A 116 11.12 -18.40 9.55
CA ALA A 116 10.90 -18.78 10.96
C ALA A 116 11.54 -20.12 11.34
N LYS A 117 11.55 -21.10 10.42
CA LYS A 117 12.29 -22.36 10.61
C LYS A 117 13.80 -22.12 10.65
N GLY A 118 14.33 -21.36 9.69
CA GLY A 118 15.75 -21.01 9.63
C GLY A 118 16.24 -20.29 10.91
N LEU A 119 15.39 -19.44 11.50
CA LEU A 119 15.69 -18.83 12.80
C LEU A 119 15.76 -19.87 13.94
N LYS A 120 14.86 -20.85 13.98
CA LYS A 120 14.82 -21.88 15.04
C LYS A 120 15.99 -22.86 14.96
N GLU A 121 16.52 -23.10 13.77
CA GLU A 121 17.65 -24.02 13.54
C GLU A 121 19.01 -23.40 13.90
N LEU A 122 19.06 -22.08 14.12
CA LEU A 122 20.27 -21.39 14.55
C LEU A 122 20.70 -21.79 15.96
N LYS A 123 21.94 -22.28 16.07
CA LYS A 123 22.58 -22.56 17.36
C LYS A 123 23.56 -21.48 17.82
N ASN A 124 23.99 -20.59 16.91
CA ASN A 124 24.95 -19.54 17.24
C ASN A 124 24.24 -18.26 17.75
N PRO A 125 24.37 -17.91 19.05
CA PRO A 125 23.67 -16.79 19.65
C PRO A 125 24.03 -15.42 19.05
N MET A 126 25.24 -15.25 18.50
CA MET A 126 25.61 -14.00 17.83
C MET A 126 24.86 -13.81 16.51
N LYS A 127 24.61 -14.90 15.76
CA LYS A 127 23.84 -14.86 14.51
C LYS A 127 22.35 -14.68 14.75
N ILE A 128 21.83 -15.22 15.86
CA ILE A 128 20.42 -15.12 16.24
C ILE A 128 19.97 -13.66 16.34
N LYS A 129 20.78 -12.76 16.93
CA LYS A 129 20.42 -11.34 17.06
C LYS A 129 20.22 -10.65 15.70
N GLY A 130 21.13 -10.88 14.75
CA GLY A 130 21.03 -10.32 13.40
C GLY A 130 19.83 -10.89 12.62
N ALA A 131 19.64 -12.20 12.70
CA ALA A 131 18.50 -12.90 12.10
C ALA A 131 17.15 -12.40 12.65
N MET A 132 17.02 -12.24 13.97
CA MET A 132 15.80 -11.70 14.60
C MET A 132 15.54 -10.25 14.19
N LYS A 133 16.57 -9.40 14.13
CA LYS A 133 16.41 -8.03 13.64
C LYS A 133 15.87 -8.03 12.21
N SER A 134 16.52 -8.77 11.30
CA SER A 134 16.10 -8.89 9.91
C SER A 134 14.66 -9.39 9.78
N LEU A 135 14.28 -10.40 10.55
CA LEU A 135 12.93 -10.96 10.53
C LEU A 135 11.88 -9.96 11.05
N ASN A 136 12.19 -9.23 12.13
CA ASN A 136 11.29 -8.23 12.70
C ASN A 136 11.11 -7.04 11.75
N ASP A 137 12.18 -6.55 11.13
CA ASP A 137 12.13 -5.48 10.14
C ASP A 137 11.29 -5.92 8.92
N THR A 138 11.52 -7.14 8.44
CA THR A 138 10.76 -7.73 7.33
C THR A 138 9.27 -7.89 7.67
N LYS A 139 8.95 -8.37 8.87
CA LYS A 139 7.57 -8.50 9.34
C LYS A 139 6.88 -7.13 9.45
N LYS A 140 7.57 -6.14 10.01
CA LYS A 140 7.06 -4.77 10.11
C LYS A 140 6.76 -4.19 8.73
N ALA A 141 7.65 -4.37 7.77
CA ALA A 141 7.41 -3.94 6.39
C ALA A 141 6.18 -4.62 5.79
N LEU A 142 6.04 -5.94 5.95
CA LEU A 142 4.88 -6.69 5.46
C LEU A 142 3.56 -6.21 6.08
N GLU A 143 3.54 -5.88 7.38
CA GLU A 143 2.35 -5.31 8.04
C GLU A 143 1.96 -3.94 7.47
N ILE A 144 2.93 -3.09 7.15
CA ILE A 144 2.67 -1.79 6.50
C ILE A 144 2.14 -2.01 5.07
N ILE A 145 2.76 -2.92 4.32
CA ILE A 145 2.36 -3.27 2.95
C ILE A 145 0.90 -3.73 2.91
N VAL A 146 0.48 -4.62 3.81
CA VAL A 146 -0.90 -5.14 3.83
C VAL A 146 -1.91 -4.02 4.05
N LYS A 147 -1.65 -3.12 5.02
CA LYS A 147 -2.52 -1.95 5.27
C LYS A 147 -2.56 -1.00 4.08
N GLU A 148 -1.41 -0.79 3.43
CA GLU A 148 -1.36 0.07 2.26
C GLU A 148 -2.11 -0.54 1.08
N MET A 149 -2.03 -1.85 0.88
CA MET A 149 -2.81 -2.55 -0.14
C MET A 149 -4.32 -2.44 0.07
N GLU A 150 -4.80 -2.48 1.32
CA GLU A 150 -6.23 -2.22 1.62
C GLU A 150 -6.65 -0.82 1.16
N PHE A 151 -5.82 0.18 1.44
CA PHE A 151 -6.02 1.54 0.93
C PHE A 151 -6.01 1.58 -0.61
N GLN A 152 -5.05 0.91 -1.25
CA GLN A 152 -4.92 0.91 -2.72
C GLN A 152 -6.16 0.29 -3.39
N VAL A 153 -6.64 -0.85 -2.89
CA VAL A 153 -7.86 -1.53 -3.37
C VAL A 153 -9.08 -0.65 -3.20
N LYS A 154 -9.23 -0.01 -2.04
CA LYS A 154 -10.36 0.90 -1.80
C LYS A 154 -10.30 2.11 -2.74
N THR A 155 -9.13 2.72 -2.88
CA THR A 155 -8.93 3.93 -3.69
C THR A 155 -9.24 3.67 -5.16
N ILE A 156 -8.75 2.57 -5.74
CA ILE A 156 -9.03 2.28 -7.15
C ILE A 156 -10.53 2.02 -7.40
N ALA A 157 -11.23 1.39 -6.45
CA ALA A 157 -12.68 1.19 -6.54
C ALA A 157 -13.47 2.51 -6.47
N GLU A 158 -13.04 3.43 -5.60
CA GLU A 158 -13.61 4.78 -5.52
C GLU A 158 -13.38 5.58 -6.80
N MET A 159 -12.20 5.46 -7.43
CA MET A 159 -11.90 6.10 -8.72
C MET A 159 -12.83 5.61 -9.84
N PHE A 160 -13.06 4.29 -9.95
CA PHE A 160 -14.03 3.74 -10.92
C PHE A 160 -15.43 4.34 -10.72
N THR A 161 -15.86 4.49 -9.47
CA THR A 161 -17.15 5.10 -9.12
C THR A 161 -17.20 6.59 -9.46
N SER A 162 -16.07 7.30 -9.34
CA SER A 162 -16.00 8.76 -9.56
C SER A 162 -15.98 9.17 -11.03
N ILE A 163 -15.58 8.28 -11.93
CA ILE A 163 -15.52 8.53 -13.38
C ILE A 163 -16.67 7.89 -14.17
N SER A 164 -17.51 7.08 -13.51
CA SER A 164 -18.71 6.43 -14.09
C SER A 164 -19.91 7.37 -14.03
#